data_AF-A0A2N5IWB4-F1
#
_entry.id   AF-A0A2N5IWB4-F1
#
_cell.length_a   1.000
_cell.length_b   1.000
_cell.length_c   1.000
_cell.angle_alpha   90.00
_cell.angle_beta   90.00
_cell.angle_gamma   90.00
#
_symmetry.space_group_name_H-M   'P 1'
#
loop_
_entity.id
_entity.type
_entity.pdbx_description
1 polymer ?
#
loop_
_entity_poly.entity_id
_entity_poly.type
_entity_poly.pdbx_seq_one_letter_code
_entity_poly.pdbx_strand_id
1 'polypeptide(L)'
;MGFNQVSLAYQHHEQLAAAMISLLRRHGDSYDADLAQDLLDHDGPGMAVETCCESIMEQGINPASITPLFTLLREEDDVFREESQEFHEYLQNRSTEIVPLD
;
A
#
# COMPACT_ATOMS: atom_id res chain seq x y z
N MET A 1 12.76 1.40 -27.06
CA MET A 1 12.05 0.40 -26.25
C MET A 1 11.80 1.06 -24.90
N GLY A 2 10.59 1.53 -24.60
CA GLY A 2 10.38 2.35 -23.39
C GLY A 2 8.92 2.56 -22.95
N PHE A 3 7.95 1.96 -23.64
CA PHE A 3 6.52 2.13 -23.32
C PHE A 3 5.92 0.97 -22.52
N ASN A 4 6.62 -0.16 -22.35
CA ASN A 4 6.06 -1.34 -21.67
C ASN A 4 6.31 -1.36 -20.14
N GLN A 5 7.35 -0.68 -19.63
CA GLN A 5 7.65 -0.68 -18.19
C GLN A 5 6.75 0.28 -17.40
N VAL A 6 6.44 1.46 -17.97
CA VAL A 6 5.54 2.45 -17.34
C VAL A 6 4.13 1.88 -17.17
N SER A 7 3.67 1.04 -18.10
CA SER A 7 2.36 0.40 -18.00
C SER A 7 2.30 -0.69 -16.92
N LEU A 8 3.38 -1.43 -16.69
CA LEU A 8 3.38 -2.54 -15.72
C LEU A 8 3.45 -2.04 -14.27
N ALA A 9 4.36 -1.09 -13.99
CA ALA A 9 4.47 -0.47 -12.67
C ALA A 9 3.15 0.23 -12.30
N TYR A 10 2.55 0.97 -13.24
CA TYR A 10 1.24 1.60 -13.02
C TYR A 10 0.14 0.57 -12.70
N GLN A 11 0.10 -0.55 -13.42
CA GLN A 11 -0.87 -1.64 -13.14
C GLN A 11 -0.65 -2.27 -11.75
N HIS A 12 0.60 -2.47 -11.33
CA HIS A 12 0.90 -2.98 -10.00
C HIS A 12 0.55 -1.96 -8.90
N HIS A 13 0.74 -0.67 -9.16
CA HIS A 13 0.26 0.42 -8.31
C HIS A 13 -1.27 0.38 -8.15
N GLU A 14 -2.03 0.25 -9.25
CA GLU A 14 -3.50 0.12 -9.20
C GLU A 14 -3.95 -1.12 -8.42
N GLN A 15 -3.28 -2.26 -8.64
CA GLN A 15 -3.56 -3.50 -7.91
C GLN A 15 -3.29 -3.36 -6.41
N LEU A 16 -2.19 -2.71 -6.04
CA LEU A 16 -1.85 -2.43 -4.65
C LEU A 16 -2.90 -1.51 -4.02
N ALA A 17 -3.24 -0.39 -4.68
CA ALA A 17 -4.27 0.54 -4.21
C ALA A 17 -5.60 -0.18 -3.95
N ALA A 18 -6.08 -0.95 -4.93
CA ALA A 18 -7.33 -1.70 -4.80
C ALA A 18 -7.31 -2.73 -3.65
N ALA A 19 -6.17 -3.40 -3.44
CA ALA A 19 -5.99 -4.33 -2.33
C ALA A 19 -5.99 -3.61 -0.97
N MET A 20 -5.39 -2.43 -0.88
CA MET A 20 -5.36 -1.61 0.33
C MET A 20 -6.74 -1.03 0.67
N ILE A 21 -7.46 -0.49 -0.31
CA ILE A 21 -8.86 -0.04 -0.16
C ILE A 21 -9.73 -1.19 0.36
N SER A 22 -9.57 -2.38 -0.22
CA SER A 22 -10.29 -3.58 0.23
C SER A 22 -9.95 -3.96 1.67
N LEU A 23 -8.70 -3.77 2.09
CA LEU A 23 -8.26 -4.02 3.46
C LEU A 23 -8.90 -3.04 4.43
N LEU A 24 -8.88 -1.73 4.14
CA LEU A 24 -9.53 -0.69 4.94
C LEU A 24 -11.03 -0.99 5.13
N ARG A 25 -11.75 -1.28 4.04
CA ARG A 25 -13.17 -1.67 4.10
C ARG A 25 -13.43 -2.89 4.98
N ARG A 26 -12.56 -3.91 4.92
CA ARG A 26 -12.69 -5.11 5.76
C ARG A 26 -12.46 -4.81 7.24
N HIS A 27 -11.65 -3.81 7.55
CA HIS A 27 -11.39 -3.34 8.91
C HIS A 27 -12.44 -2.35 9.43
N GLY A 28 -13.46 -2.03 8.61
CA GLY A 28 -14.58 -1.15 8.99
C GLY A 28 -14.32 0.32 8.71
N ASP A 29 -13.17 0.65 8.15
CA ASP A 29 -12.84 2.00 7.72
C ASP A 29 -13.34 2.25 6.30
N SER A 30 -14.55 2.79 6.23
CA SER A 30 -15.22 3.08 4.96
C SER A 30 -14.84 4.48 4.45
N TYR A 31 -14.49 5.40 5.35
CA TYR A 31 -14.23 6.79 4.97
C TYR A 31 -12.92 6.91 4.19
N ASP A 32 -11.81 6.42 4.75
CA ASP A 32 -10.52 6.51 4.05
C ASP A 32 -10.47 5.57 2.85
N ALA A 33 -11.21 4.46 2.89
CA ALA A 33 -11.38 3.58 1.74
C ALA A 33 -12.11 4.25 0.56
N ASP A 34 -13.17 5.02 0.84
CA ASP A 34 -13.91 5.73 -0.20
C ASP A 34 -13.11 6.93 -0.73
N LEU A 35 -12.36 7.63 0.14
CA LEU A 35 -11.41 8.66 -0.27
C LEU A 35 -10.32 8.09 -1.18
N ALA A 36 -9.68 6.99 -0.77
CA ALA A 36 -8.64 6.35 -1.58
C ALA A 36 -9.17 5.80 -2.91
N GLN A 37 -10.43 5.35 -2.95
CA GLN A 37 -11.09 4.95 -4.19
C GLN A 37 -11.29 6.15 -5.13
N ASP A 38 -11.76 7.29 -4.62
CA ASP A 38 -11.91 8.53 -5.40
C ASP A 38 -10.56 9.00 -5.96
N LEU A 39 -9.51 8.99 -5.14
CA LEU A 39 -8.15 9.32 -5.57
C LEU A 39 -7.63 8.37 -6.65
N LEU A 40 -7.91 7.06 -6.52
CA LEU A 40 -7.50 6.07 -7.53
C LEU A 40 -8.16 6.35 -8.88
N ASP A 41 -9.44 6.71 -8.88
CA ASP A 41 -10.23 6.98 -10.08
C ASP A 41 -9.89 8.33 -10.74
N HIS A 42 -9.42 9.32 -9.98
CA HIS A 42 -9.24 10.71 -10.44
C HIS A 42 -7.80 11.23 -10.48
N ASP A 43 -6.99 10.96 -9.46
CA ASP A 43 -5.63 11.51 -9.31
C ASP A 43 -4.55 10.47 -9.63
N GLY A 44 -4.89 9.19 -9.48
CA GLY A 44 -4.07 8.05 -9.83
C GLY A 44 -3.63 7.21 -8.62
N PRO A 45 -3.01 6.05 -8.88
CA PRO A 45 -2.80 5.04 -7.86
C PRO A 45 -1.73 5.40 -6.83
N GLY A 46 -0.81 6.32 -7.14
CA GLY A 46 0.20 6.78 -6.17
C GLY A 46 -0.43 7.46 -4.95
N MET A 47 -1.31 8.43 -5.19
CA MET A 47 -2.04 9.15 -4.13
C MET A 47 -2.93 8.20 -3.33
N ALA A 48 -3.64 7.29 -4.01
CA ALA A 48 -4.48 6.31 -3.34
C ALA A 48 -3.67 5.37 -2.41
N VAL A 49 -2.49 4.93 -2.85
CA VAL A 49 -1.59 4.11 -2.03
C VAL A 49 -1.06 4.90 -0.83
N GLU A 50 -0.63 6.15 -1.02
CA GLU A 50 -0.16 7.01 0.08
C GLU A 50 -1.22 7.17 1.17
N THR A 51 -2.44 7.58 0.79
CA THR A 51 -3.57 7.72 1.73
C THR A 51 -3.88 6.42 2.46
N CYS A 52 -3.85 5.29 1.74
CA CYS A 52 -4.06 4.00 2.37
C CYS A 52 -2.92 3.61 3.33
N CYS A 53 -1.67 3.92 3.00
CA CYS A 53 -0.50 3.66 3.86
C CYS A 53 -0.67 4.39 5.19
N GLU A 54 -0.99 5.69 5.15
CA GLU A 54 -1.24 6.50 6.35
C GLU A 54 -2.36 5.89 7.20
N SER A 55 -3.51 5.62 6.59
CA SER A 55 -4.68 5.08 7.29
C SER A 55 -4.39 3.72 7.95
N ILE A 56 -3.68 2.83 7.25
CA ILE A 56 -3.27 1.52 7.78
C ILE A 56 -2.32 1.67 8.97
N MET A 57 -1.37 2.61 8.91
CA MET A 57 -0.41 2.87 9.98
C MET A 57 -1.10 3.48 11.21
N GLU A 58 -1.92 4.50 11.02
CA GLU A 58 -2.65 5.20 12.09
C GLU A 58 -3.59 4.26 12.86
N GLN A 59 -4.27 3.38 12.14
CA GLN A 59 -5.20 2.42 12.73
C GLN A 59 -4.53 1.15 13.25
N GLY A 60 -3.23 0.97 13.01
CA GLY A 60 -2.53 -0.24 13.37
C GLY A 60 -3.15 -1.48 12.71
N ILE A 61 -3.63 -1.36 11.47
CA ILE A 61 -4.19 -2.49 10.69
C ILE A 61 -3.06 -3.42 10.27
N ASN A 62 -3.28 -4.74 10.33
CA ASN A 62 -2.31 -5.73 9.88
C ASN A 62 -2.26 -5.77 8.34
N PRO A 63 -1.16 -5.34 7.72
CA PRO A 63 -1.04 -5.24 6.26
C PRO A 63 -0.51 -6.53 5.61
N ALA A 64 -0.43 -7.66 6.32
CA ALA A 64 0.16 -8.90 5.80
C ALA A 64 -0.41 -9.37 4.45
N SER A 65 -1.68 -9.07 4.15
CA SER A 65 -2.29 -9.41 2.86
C SER A 65 -1.80 -8.57 1.68
N ILE A 66 -1.31 -7.36 1.92
CA ILE A 66 -0.81 -6.43 0.89
C ILE A 66 0.72 -6.41 0.79
N THR A 67 1.42 -6.84 1.84
CA THR A 67 2.89 -6.89 1.92
C THR A 67 3.57 -7.47 0.67
N PRO A 68 3.16 -8.64 0.11
CA PRO A 68 3.85 -9.18 -1.07
C PRO A 68 3.73 -8.28 -2.31
N LEU A 69 2.58 -7.65 -2.54
CA LEU A 69 2.39 -6.70 -3.65
C LEU A 69 3.20 -5.42 -3.44
N PHE A 70 3.21 -4.92 -2.20
CA PHE A 70 4.00 -3.76 -1.81
C PHE A 70 5.50 -3.99 -2.02
N THR A 71 6.02 -5.15 -1.60
CA THR A 71 7.43 -5.51 -1.78
C THR A 71 7.80 -5.63 -3.26
N LEU A 72 6.96 -6.30 -4.06
CA LEU A 72 7.19 -6.42 -5.51
C LEU A 72 7.32 -5.03 -6.16
N LEU A 73 6.39 -4.13 -5.85
CA LEU A 73 6.39 -2.80 -6.45
C LEU A 73 7.60 -1.96 -6.03
N ARG A 74 8.08 -2.10 -4.79
CA ARG A 74 9.33 -1.46 -4.33
C ARG A 74 10.60 -1.98 -5.01
N GLU A 75 10.58 -3.21 -5.52
CA GLU A 75 11.70 -3.76 -6.30
C GLU A 75 11.68 -3.28 -7.74
N GLU A 76 10.49 -2.94 -8.27
CA GLU A 76 10.29 -2.51 -9.66
C GLU A 76 10.39 -0.99 -9.85
N ASP A 77 10.05 -0.18 -8.84
CA ASP A 77 9.99 1.28 -8.92
C ASP A 77 10.84 1.94 -7.82
N ASP A 78 11.95 2.59 -8.24
CA ASP A 78 12.86 3.30 -7.35
C ASP A 78 12.21 4.51 -6.67
N VAL A 79 11.28 5.21 -7.35
CA VAL A 79 10.58 6.38 -6.79
C VAL A 79 9.63 5.91 -5.71
N PHE A 80 8.83 4.88 -6.00
CA PHE A 80 7.94 4.28 -5.00
C PHE A 80 8.72 3.73 -3.80
N ARG A 81 9.92 3.18 -4.02
CA ARG A 81 10.79 2.70 -2.95
C ARG A 81 11.22 3.82 -2.00
N GLU A 82 11.47 5.02 -2.52
CA GLU A 82 11.82 6.18 -1.71
C GLU A 82 10.58 6.72 -0.97
N GLU A 83 9.47 6.93 -1.67
CA GLU A 83 8.25 7.52 -1.09
C GLU A 83 7.60 6.61 -0.04
N SER A 84 7.61 5.29 -0.24
CA SER A 84 6.96 4.35 0.68
C SER A 84 7.87 3.86 1.83
N GLN A 85 8.99 4.55 2.11
CA GLN A 85 9.96 4.12 3.12
C GLN A 85 9.34 4.00 4.52
N GLU A 86 8.54 4.97 4.95
CA GLU A 86 7.91 4.95 6.28
C GLU A 86 6.97 3.75 6.45
N PHE A 87 6.18 3.45 5.42
CA PHE A 87 5.32 2.28 5.42
C PHE A 87 6.12 0.98 5.46
N HIS A 88 7.26 0.92 4.74
CA HIS A 88 8.15 -0.24 4.80
C HIS A 88 8.72 -0.47 6.20
N GLU A 89 9.13 0.59 6.90
CA GLU A 89 9.61 0.49 8.30
C GLU A 89 8.49 0.00 9.23
N TYR A 90 7.26 0.48 9.03
CA TYR A 90 6.08 -0.03 9.74
C TYR A 90 5.87 -1.54 9.51
N LEU A 91 6.01 -2.03 8.27
CA LEU A 91 5.93 -3.46 7.95
C LEU A 91 7.01 -4.29 8.67
N GLN A 92 8.25 -3.77 8.72
CA GLN A 92 9.36 -4.45 9.37
C GLN A 92 9.17 -4.54 10.89
N ASN A 93 8.73 -3.44 11.53
CA ASN A 93 8.49 -3.39 12.97
C ASN A 93 7.39 -4.36 13.43
N ARG A 94 6.36 -4.58 12.61
CA ARG A 94 5.30 -5.55 12.92
C ARG A 94 5.70 -6.99 12.61
N SER A 95 6.63 -7.20 11.69
CA SER A 95 7.21 -8.52 11.44
C SER A 95 8.15 -8.96 12.56
N THR A 96 8.71 -8.01 13.32
CA THR A 96 9.61 -8.25 14.47
C THR A 96 8.91 -8.18 15.83
N GLU A 97 7.59 -8.02 15.88
CA GLU A 97 6.78 -8.21 17.10
C GLU A 97 6.73 -9.72 17.43
N ILE A 98 7.88 -10.24 17.88
CA ILE A 98 8.01 -11.58 18.43
C ILE A 98 7.24 -11.56 19.74
N VAL A 99 6.04 -12.13 19.72
CA VAL A 99 5.28 -12.41 20.94
C VAL A 99 6.21 -13.25 21.84
N PRO A 100 6.62 -12.78 23.02
CA PRO A 100 7.32 -13.64 23.96
C PRO A 100 6.37 -14.80 24.28
N LEU A 101 6.80 -16.02 23.98
CA LEU A 101 6.16 -17.24 24.46
C LEU A 101 6.28 -17.22 25.99
N ASP A 102 5.20 -16.82 26.67
CA ASP A 102 4.97 -17.15 28.08
C ASP A 102 4.36 -18.56 28.16
#